data_AF-A0A6V7XBU8-F1
#
_entry.id   AF-A0A6V7XBU8-F1
#
_cell.length_a   1.000
_cell.length_b   1.000
_cell.length_c   1.000
_cell.angle_alpha   90.00
_cell.angle_beta   90.00
_cell.angle_gamma   90.00
#
_symmetry.space_group_name_H-M   'P 1'
#
loop_
_entity.id
_entity.type
_entity.pdbx_description
1 polymer ?
#
loop_
_entity_poly.entity_id
_entity_poly.type
_entity_poly.pdbx_seq_one_letter_code
_entity_poly.pdbx_strand_id
1 'polypeptide(L)'
;MLVLQDLEEPSENIMATENMVVAYWERDCLGQGNLFLTDRQLIWINPTSRKGLRLPVPSIVVHAVSASNESFPEPCLFTLIDTSKAGVEYTPEPLDDDGEEIEENEDVKTVAFRLIPADSTHIQDLFATLNKCQELNPEPEEMSDEELRRGR
;
A
#
# COMPACT_ATOMS: atom_id res chain seq x y z
N MET A 1 -1.18 5.19 15.89
CA MET A 1 -1.72 6.39 15.19
C MET A 1 -0.88 6.75 13.97
N LEU A 2 -1.51 6.86 12.80
CA LEU A 2 -0.91 7.30 11.53
C LEU A 2 -1.06 8.82 11.34
N VAL A 3 -0.01 9.49 10.85
CA VAL A 3 -0.07 10.91 10.49
C VAL A 3 -0.20 11.07 8.97
N LEU A 4 -1.34 11.60 8.53
CA LEU A 4 -1.57 11.95 7.13
C LEU A 4 -0.82 13.24 6.77
N GLN A 5 -0.19 13.24 5.59
CA GLN A 5 0.55 14.38 5.06
C GLN A 5 -0.34 15.21 4.13
N ASP A 6 -0.08 16.51 4.03
CA ASP A 6 -0.68 17.34 3.00
C ASP A 6 -0.08 16.97 1.64
N LEU A 7 -0.94 16.49 0.73
CA LEU A 7 -0.55 16.02 -0.60
C LEU A 7 -1.37 16.71 -1.68
N GLU A 8 -0.75 16.87 -2.84
CA GLU A 8 -1.40 17.36 -4.05
C GLU A 8 -1.66 16.21 -5.01
N GLU A 9 -2.72 16.33 -5.80
CA GLU A 9 -3.05 15.34 -6.81
C GLU A 9 -1.91 15.25 -7.84
N PRO A 10 -1.39 14.05 -8.13
CA PRO A 10 -0.33 13.91 -9.12
C PRO A 10 -0.86 14.33 -10.50
N SER A 11 -0.09 15.12 -11.25
CA SER A 11 -0.45 15.57 -12.60
C SER A 11 0.26 14.81 -13.72
N GLU A 12 1.27 14.01 -13.39
CA GLU A 12 2.12 13.30 -14.36
C GLU A 12 2.32 11.84 -13.93
N ASN A 13 2.60 10.97 -14.91
CA ASN A 13 2.86 9.53 -14.72
C ASN A 13 1.73 8.75 -14.03
N ILE A 14 0.49 9.24 -14.11
CA ILE A 14 -0.70 8.54 -13.61
C ILE A 14 -0.98 7.35 -14.52
N MET A 15 -0.98 6.15 -13.94
CA MET A 15 -1.34 4.90 -14.61
C MET A 15 -2.80 4.54 -14.40
N ALA A 16 -3.31 4.75 -13.18
CA ALA A 16 -4.73 4.60 -12.87
C ALA A 16 -5.17 5.62 -11.82
N THR A 17 -6.45 5.96 -11.84
CA THR A 17 -7.08 6.81 -10.85
C THR A 17 -8.43 6.22 -10.50
N GLU A 18 -8.74 6.18 -9.20
CA GLU A 18 -10.02 5.69 -8.70
C GLU A 18 -10.55 6.68 -7.66
N ASN A 19 -11.79 7.10 -7.85
CA ASN A 19 -12.45 8.06 -6.96
C ASN A 19 -13.28 7.31 -5.93
N MET A 20 -13.66 7.99 -4.84
CA MET A 20 -14.57 7.43 -3.84
C MET A 20 -14.04 6.16 -3.16
N VAL A 21 -12.72 6.06 -3.00
CA VAL A 21 -12.04 4.93 -2.35
C VAL A 21 -11.93 5.18 -0.86
N VAL A 22 -12.53 4.31 -0.06
CA VAL A 22 -12.39 4.34 1.40
C VAL A 22 -11.09 3.64 1.77
N ALA A 23 -10.22 4.32 2.50
CA ALA A 23 -8.94 3.78 2.95
C ALA A 23 -8.98 3.40 4.44
N TYR A 24 -8.45 2.22 4.74
CA TYR A 24 -8.23 1.75 6.10
C TYR A 24 -6.75 1.48 6.29
N TRP A 25 -6.19 2.02 7.37
CA TRP A 25 -4.84 1.73 7.82
C TRP A 25 -4.94 0.88 9.07
N GLU A 26 -4.50 -0.38 9.01
CA GLU A 26 -4.79 -1.39 10.02
C GLU A 26 -6.30 -1.52 10.28
N ARG A 27 -6.76 -0.95 11.40
CA ARG A 27 -8.17 -0.88 11.81
C ARG A 27 -8.72 0.55 11.79
N ASP A 28 -7.86 1.53 11.55
CA ASP A 28 -8.22 2.94 11.50
C ASP A 28 -8.82 3.31 10.15
N CYS A 29 -10.07 3.76 10.15
CA CYS A 29 -10.71 4.32 8.96
C CYS A 29 -10.18 5.72 8.71
N LEU A 30 -9.45 5.90 7.60
CA LEU A 30 -8.96 7.22 7.17
C LEU A 30 -10.07 8.04 6.48
N GLY A 31 -11.15 7.36 6.09
CA GLY A 31 -12.29 7.94 5.38
C GLY A 31 -12.23 7.70 3.88
N GLN A 32 -13.05 8.46 3.15
CA GLN A 32 -13.17 8.38 1.69
C GLN A 32 -12.25 9.39 1.00
N GLY A 33 -11.57 8.95 -0.06
CA GLY A 33 -10.64 9.76 -0.83
C GLY A 33 -10.50 9.30 -2.28
N ASN A 34 -9.55 9.91 -2.98
CA ASN A 34 -9.17 9.57 -4.34
C ASN A 34 -7.83 8.83 -4.30
N LEU A 35 -7.77 7.71 -5.01
CA LEU A 35 -6.59 6.91 -5.22
C LEU A 35 -5.97 7.25 -6.57
N PHE A 36 -4.65 7.40 -6.59
CA PHE A 36 -3.85 7.62 -7.77
C PHE A 36 -2.71 6.61 -7.76
N LEU A 37 -2.61 5.81 -8.81
CA LEU A 37 -1.47 4.93 -9.04
C LEU A 37 -0.59 5.57 -10.09
N THR A 38 0.67 5.81 -9.74
CA THR A 38 1.71 6.24 -10.68
C THR A 38 2.66 5.10 -10.98
N ASP A 39 3.58 5.32 -11.92
CA ASP A 39 4.63 4.34 -12.24
C ASP A 39 5.50 3.96 -11.04
N ARG A 40 5.66 4.86 -10.05
CA ARG A 40 6.53 4.62 -8.89
C ARG A 40 5.85 4.69 -7.54
N GLN A 41 4.63 5.20 -7.44
CA GLN A 41 3.98 5.49 -6.16
C GLN A 41 2.47 5.25 -6.20
N LEU A 42 1.94 4.73 -5.11
CA LEU A 42 0.51 4.74 -4.78
C LEU A 42 0.24 5.96 -3.90
N ILE A 43 -0.72 6.78 -4.29
CA ILE A 43 -1.08 8.00 -3.57
C ILE A 43 -2.57 7.96 -3.28
N TRP A 44 -2.95 8.10 -2.02
CA TRP A 44 -4.35 8.27 -1.61
C TRP A 44 -4.52 9.63 -0.95
N ILE A 45 -5.47 10.43 -1.42
CA ILE A 45 -5.70 11.81 -0.93
C ILE A 45 -7.18 12.01 -0.65
N ASN A 46 -7.50 12.58 0.51
CA ASN A 46 -8.84 13.04 0.78
C ASN A 46 -9.09 14.39 0.07
N PRO A 47 -10.06 14.51 -0.85
CA PRO A 47 -10.27 15.73 -1.62
C PRO A 47 -10.76 16.91 -0.77
N THR A 48 -11.35 16.65 0.41
CA THR A 48 -11.88 17.69 1.31
C THR A 48 -10.78 18.28 2.18
N SER A 49 -9.93 17.43 2.78
CA SER A 49 -8.88 17.88 3.70
C SER A 49 -7.51 18.06 3.03
N ARG A 50 -7.33 17.55 1.80
CA ARG A 50 -6.04 17.41 1.09
C ARG A 50 -4.98 16.61 1.85
N LYS A 51 -5.41 15.90 2.89
CA LYS A 51 -4.56 15.00 3.65
C LYS A 51 -4.58 13.62 3.02
N GLY A 52 -3.41 13.00 2.95
CA GLY A 52 -3.24 11.74 2.27
C GLY A 52 -1.98 10.99 2.67
N LEU A 53 -1.75 9.92 1.92
CA LEU A 53 -0.60 9.03 2.06
C LEU A 53 0.03 8.86 0.69
N ARG A 54 1.36 8.86 0.65
CA ARG A 54 2.15 8.48 -0.51
C ARG A 54 2.95 7.24 -0.12
N LEU A 55 2.83 6.19 -0.92
CA LEU A 55 3.48 4.93 -0.69
C LEU A 55 4.29 4.61 -1.94
N PRO A 56 5.63 4.61 -1.88
CA PRO A 56 6.45 4.11 -2.99
C PRO A 56 6.05 2.68 -3.33
N VAL A 57 5.94 2.35 -4.60
CA VAL A 57 5.62 0.98 -5.06
C VAL A 57 6.58 -0.07 -4.44
N PRO A 58 7.90 0.18 -4.31
CA PRO A 58 8.81 -0.74 -3.62
C PRO A 58 8.53 -0.95 -2.13
N SER A 59 7.74 -0.08 -1.49
CA SER A 59 7.30 -0.27 -0.10
C SER A 59 6.11 -1.23 0.01
N ILE A 60 5.44 -1.55 -1.10
CA ILE A 60 4.31 -2.47 -1.13
C ILE A 60 4.87 -3.89 -1.25
N VAL A 61 4.88 -4.62 -0.13
CA VAL A 61 5.41 -5.99 -0.02
C VAL A 61 4.44 -6.99 -0.63
N VAL A 62 3.15 -6.82 -0.36
CA VAL A 62 2.08 -7.69 -0.87
C VAL A 62 0.92 -6.82 -1.31
N HIS A 63 0.27 -7.19 -2.41
CA HIS A 63 -1.03 -6.69 -2.80
C HIS A 63 -1.91 -7.86 -3.23
N ALA A 64 -3.17 -7.83 -2.82
CA ALA A 64 -4.13 -8.89 -3.10
C ALA A 64 -5.53 -8.31 -3.23
N VAL A 65 -6.35 -8.94 -4.07
CA VAL A 65 -7.78 -8.66 -4.12
C VAL A 65 -8.47 -9.53 -3.08
N SER A 66 -9.04 -8.89 -2.06
CA SER A 66 -9.87 -9.57 -1.07
C SER A 66 -11.33 -9.51 -1.52
N ALA A 67 -11.93 -10.68 -1.73
CA ALA A 67 -13.34 -10.80 -2.03
C ALA A 67 -14.18 -10.56 -0.77
N SER A 68 -15.42 -10.09 -0.95
CA SER A 68 -16.38 -9.89 0.13
C SER A 68 -16.52 -11.15 1.01
N ASN A 69 -16.29 -11.01 2.31
CA ASN A 69 -16.48 -12.07 3.31
C ASN A 69 -17.37 -11.57 4.46
N GLU A 70 -17.79 -12.43 5.38
CA GLU A 70 -18.64 -12.03 6.54
C GLU A 70 -18.02 -10.89 7.37
N SER A 71 -16.69 -10.80 7.45
CA SER A 71 -15.99 -9.73 8.18
C SER A 71 -15.85 -8.42 7.40
N PHE A 72 -15.89 -8.47 6.05
CA PHE A 72 -15.78 -7.31 5.16
C PHE A 72 -16.68 -7.56 3.94
N PRO A 73 -17.93 -7.07 3.97
CA PRO A 73 -18.92 -7.38 2.94
C PRO A 73 -18.62 -6.71 1.59
N GLU A 74 -17.68 -5.77 1.54
CA GLU A 74 -17.27 -5.08 0.31
C GLU A 74 -15.90 -5.61 -0.16
N PRO A 75 -15.76 -5.91 -1.46
CA PRO A 75 -14.47 -6.32 -2.01
C PRO A 75 -13.47 -5.17 -1.87
N CYS A 76 -12.22 -5.49 -1.56
CA CYS A 76 -11.18 -4.49 -1.33
C CYS A 76 -9.82 -4.91 -1.87
N LEU A 77 -9.00 -3.92 -2.18
CA LEU A 77 -7.58 -4.11 -2.48
C LEU A 77 -6.83 -4.07 -1.15
N PHE A 78 -6.32 -5.23 -0.73
CA PHE A 78 -5.49 -5.40 0.45
C PHE A 78 -4.02 -5.24 0.07
N THR A 79 -3.28 -4.45 0.83
CA THR A 79 -1.84 -4.26 0.63
C THR A 79 -1.09 -4.34 1.95
N LEU A 80 0.09 -4.96 1.95
CA LEU A 80 1.05 -4.92 3.06
C LEU A 80 2.15 -3.94 2.71
N ILE A 81 2.35 -2.96 3.58
CA ILE A 81 3.27 -1.85 3.39
C ILE A 81 4.42 -1.99 4.37
N ASP A 82 5.64 -2.03 3.86
CA ASP A 82 6.85 -1.92 4.67
C ASP A 82 7.02 -0.48 5.13
N THR A 83 6.79 -0.25 6.43
CA THR A 83 6.89 1.08 7.02
C THR A 83 8.31 1.64 7.00
N SER A 84 9.33 0.79 6.93
CA SER A 84 10.74 1.21 6.83
C SER A 84 11.05 1.83 5.47
N LYS A 85 10.40 1.35 4.40
CA LYS A 85 10.55 1.85 3.02
C LYS A 85 9.53 2.93 2.66
N ALA A 86 8.36 2.93 3.30
CA ALA A 86 7.28 3.83 2.96
C ALA A 86 7.50 5.28 3.43
N GLY A 87 8.35 5.50 4.45
CA GLY A 87 8.61 6.84 4.99
C GLY A 87 7.36 7.48 5.63
N VAL A 88 6.45 6.65 6.12
CA VAL A 88 5.23 7.09 6.82
C VAL A 88 5.50 7.27 8.30
N GLU A 89 4.97 8.36 8.88
CA GLU A 89 4.98 8.55 10.33
C GLU A 89 3.82 7.74 10.94
N TYR A 90 4.13 6.49 11.29
CA TYR A 90 3.22 5.57 11.95
C TYR A 90 3.78 5.13 13.29
N THR A 91 3.03 5.37 14.36
CA THR A 91 3.33 4.80 15.69
C THR A 91 2.39 3.63 15.93
N PRO A 92 2.86 2.37 15.96
CA PRO A 92 2.01 1.25 16.33
C PRO A 92 1.51 1.46 17.75
N GLU A 93 0.21 1.28 17.97
CA GLU A 93 -0.31 1.20 19.33
C GLU A 93 0.13 -0.15 19.94
N PRO A 94 0.45 -0.20 21.24
CA PRO A 94 0.75 -1.47 21.89
C PRO A 94 -0.50 -2.35 21.78
N LEU A 95 -0.42 -3.42 21.00
CA LEU A 95 -1.45 -4.44 20.92
C LEU A 95 -1.48 -5.13 22.29
N ASP A 96 -2.61 -5.04 23.00
CA ASP A 96 -2.92 -6.00 24.05
C ASP A 96 -3.06 -7.37 23.35
N ASP A 97 -2.06 -8.22 23.57
CA ASP A 97 -1.88 -9.56 23.02
C ASP A 97 -3.12 -10.45 23.22
N ASP A 98 -3.98 -10.54 22.21
CA ASP A 98 -4.99 -11.62 22.04
C ASP A 98 -5.45 -11.66 20.57
N GLY A 99 -4.66 -12.24 19.66
CA GLY A 99 -5.21 -12.64 18.35
C GLY A 99 -4.24 -12.65 17.16
N GLU A 100 -3.72 -13.84 16.88
CA GLU A 100 -3.05 -14.32 15.67
C GLU A 100 -1.80 -13.56 15.22
N GLU A 101 -0.67 -14.02 15.75
CA GLU A 101 0.68 -13.84 15.22
C GLU A 101 0.73 -14.30 13.75
N ILE A 102 0.61 -13.35 12.82
CA ILE A 102 1.18 -13.54 11.49
C ILE A 102 2.69 -13.48 11.73
N GLU A 103 3.40 -14.60 11.55
CA GLU A 103 4.84 -14.75 11.77
C GLU A 103 5.62 -13.47 11.42
N GLU A 104 5.85 -12.63 12.42
CA GLU A 104 6.64 -11.42 12.31
C GLU A 104 8.07 -11.88 12.02
N ASN A 105 8.51 -11.66 10.78
CA ASN A 105 9.95 -11.61 10.54
C ASN A 105 10.43 -10.41 11.35
N GLU A 106 11.10 -10.66 12.48
CA GLU A 106 11.49 -9.71 13.55
C GLU A 106 12.13 -8.40 13.08
N ASP A 107 12.56 -8.30 11.82
CA ASP A 107 13.25 -7.14 11.25
C ASP A 107 12.36 -6.21 10.39
N VAL A 108 11.19 -6.63 9.89
CA VAL A 108 10.39 -5.82 8.93
C VAL A 108 9.01 -5.48 9.50
N LYS A 109 8.85 -4.23 9.93
CA LYS A 109 7.55 -3.68 10.37
C LYS A 109 6.65 -3.42 9.16
N THR A 110 5.84 -4.41 8.80
CA THR A 110 4.80 -4.27 7.79
C THR A 110 3.47 -3.83 8.41
N VAL A 111 2.66 -3.13 7.63
CA VAL A 111 1.34 -2.63 8.02
C VAL A 111 0.33 -2.94 6.93
N ALA A 112 -0.85 -3.41 7.33
CA ALA A 112 -1.98 -3.63 6.46
C ALA A 112 -2.64 -2.31 6.05
N PHE A 113 -2.68 -2.05 4.74
CA PHE A 113 -3.39 -0.94 4.14
C PHE A 113 -4.46 -1.47 3.17
N ARG A 114 -5.73 -1.13 3.43
CA ARG A 114 -6.87 -1.62 2.66
C ARG A 114 -7.57 -0.47 1.95
N LEU A 115 -7.90 -0.70 0.69
CA LEU A 115 -8.56 0.26 -0.18
C LEU A 115 -9.87 -0.35 -0.68
N ILE A 116 -10.99 0.26 -0.29
CA ILE A 116 -12.34 -0.18 -0.65
C ILE A 116 -12.90 0.83 -1.67
N PRO A 117 -12.80 0.54 -2.98
CA PRO A 117 -13.45 1.39 -3.98
C PRO A 117 -14.96 1.18 -3.97
N ALA A 118 -15.69 2.23 -4.37
CA ALA A 118 -17.14 2.15 -4.51
C ALA A 118 -17.58 1.20 -5.62
N ASP A 119 -16.75 1.04 -6.66
CA ASP A 119 -16.98 0.08 -7.73
C ASP A 119 -16.03 -1.12 -7.63
N SER A 120 -16.61 -2.29 -7.38
CA SER A 120 -15.88 -3.55 -7.25
C SER A 120 -15.18 -4.01 -8.54
N THR A 121 -15.64 -3.55 -9.70
CA THR A 121 -15.09 -3.97 -10.99
C THR A 121 -13.70 -3.38 -11.21
N HIS A 122 -13.47 -2.16 -10.72
CA HIS A 122 -12.20 -1.45 -10.84
C HIS A 122 -11.12 -2.01 -9.91
N ILE A 123 -11.46 -2.85 -8.92
CA ILE A 123 -10.47 -3.48 -8.03
C ILE A 123 -9.49 -4.36 -8.83
N GLN A 124 -10.01 -5.08 -9.83
CA GLN A 124 -9.19 -5.92 -10.71
C GLN A 124 -8.24 -5.06 -11.55
N ASP A 125 -8.72 -3.93 -12.08
CA ASP A 125 -7.91 -2.99 -12.85
C ASP A 125 -6.82 -2.33 -11.98
N LEU A 126 -7.16 -1.95 -10.74
CA LEU A 126 -6.20 -1.42 -9.77
C LEU A 126 -5.13 -2.46 -9.44
N PHE A 127 -5.52 -3.70 -9.17
CA PHE A 127 -4.58 -4.80 -8.91
C PHE A 127 -3.65 -5.05 -10.10
N ALA A 128 -4.20 -5.10 -11.33
CA ALA A 128 -3.41 -5.27 -12.54
C ALA A 128 -2.45 -4.10 -12.78
N THR A 129 -2.91 -2.87 -12.51
CA THR A 129 -2.06 -1.67 -12.60
C THR A 129 -0.92 -1.73 -11.59
N LEU A 130 -1.20 -2.14 -10.36
CA LEU A 130 -0.21 -2.25 -9.29
C LEU A 130 0.84 -3.31 -9.58
N ASN A 131 0.44 -4.46 -10.14
CA ASN A 131 1.37 -5.47 -10.68
C ASN A 131 2.31 -4.84 -11.72
N LYS A 132 1.74 -4.09 -12.66
CA LYS A 132 2.54 -3.43 -13.69
C LYS A 132 3.49 -2.39 -13.10
N CYS A 133 3.08 -1.66 -12.07
CA CYS A 133 3.96 -0.76 -11.33
C CYS A 133 5.12 -1.53 -10.67
N GLN A 134 4.86 -2.68 -10.05
CA GLN A 134 5.93 -3.49 -9.45
C GLN A 134 6.91 -4.03 -10.51
N GLU A 135 6.41 -4.46 -11.67
CA GLU A 135 7.27 -4.86 -12.80
C GLU A 135 8.19 -3.73 -13.30
N LEU A 136 7.74 -2.47 -13.19
CA LEU A 136 8.54 -1.29 -13.54
C LEU A 136 9.54 -0.86 -12.47
N ASN A 137 9.40 -1.38 -11.24
CA ASN A 137 10.27 -1.07 -10.11
C ASN A 137 10.82 -2.38 -9.50
N PRO A 138 11.60 -3.18 -10.27
CA PRO A 138 12.30 -4.31 -9.68
C PRO A 138 13.20 -3.79 -8.56
N GLU A 139 13.19 -4.45 -7.41
CA GLU A 139 14.19 -4.16 -6.39
C GLU A 139 15.57 -4.30 -7.03
N PRO A 140 16.51 -3.38 -6.76
CA PRO A 140 17.86 -3.55 -7.27
C PRO A 140 18.35 -4.91 -6.79
N GLU A 141 18.67 -5.80 -7.73
CA GLU A 141 19.25 -7.10 -7.39
C GLU A 141 20.43 -6.82 -6.45
N GLU A 142 20.31 -7.24 -5.19
CA GLU A 142 21.46 -7.31 -4.30
C GLU A 142 22.42 -8.29 -4.98
N MET A 143 23.40 -7.73 -5.68
CA MET A 143 24.40 -8.47 -6.43
C MET A 143 25.03 -9.46 -5.45
N SER A 144 24.62 -10.72 -5.53
CA SER A 144 25.04 -11.73 -4.57
C SER A 144 26.56 -11.80 -4.61
N ASP A 145 27.20 -11.69 -3.45
CA ASP A 145 28.67 -11.71 -3.24
C ASP A 145 29.39 -12.90 -3.92
N GLU A 146 28.63 -13.90 -4.40
CA GLU A 146 29.11 -15.08 -5.12
C GLU A 146 29.69 -14.78 -6.51
N GLU A 147 29.21 -13.75 -7.21
CA GLU A 147 29.75 -13.34 -8.53
C GLU A 147 31.08 -12.57 -8.39
N LEU A 148 31.34 -11.93 -7.25
CA LEU A 148 32.58 -11.18 -7.01
C LEU A 148 33.80 -12.10 -6.78
N ARG A 149 33.57 -13.37 -6.42
CA ARG A 149 34.62 -14.36 -6.12
C ARG A 149 35.02 -15.25 -7.28
N ARG A 150 34.22 -15.33 -8.35
CA ARG A 150 34.56 -16.13 -9.56
C ARG A 150 35.42 -15.36 -10.58
N GLY A 151 35.67 -14.08 -10.34
CA GLY A 151 36.47 -13.20 -11.21
C GLY A 151 37.91 -12.97 -10.77
N ARG A 152 38.55 -13.88 -10.01
CA ARG A 152 39.95 -13.76 -9.59
C ARG A 152 40.79 -14.96 -9.94
#